data_AF-A0A9D7H4M4-F1
#
_entry.id   AF-A0A9D7H4M4-F1
#
_cell.length_a   1.000
_cell.length_b   1.000
_cell.length_c   1.000
_cell.angle_alpha   90.00
_cell.angle_beta   90.00
_cell.angle_gamma   90.00
#
_symmetry.space_group_name_H-M   'P 1'
#
loop_
_entity.id
_entity.type
_entity.pdbx_description
1 polymer ?
#
loop_
_entity_poly.entity_id
_entity_poly.type
_entity_poly.pdbx_seq_one_letter_code
_entity_poly.pdbx_strand_id
1 'polypeptide(L)'
;MDDDDLFPPRPPPRFLLGDEPARPEAAAPAEKDPALSVGDLGRALKRAVESGWPMPVWVFGEVTGARPAPKGHHYFSLRDEDEDASVDMVMYRTSLTPRARGLLVDGSRVKLRGKPTMWTPRGRLQFVVDRVEAAGKGALLEALERLKEKLTAEGLFDASRKRKLPADPRVVGVVTSATGAVIHDICKVAFRRGGARILLSPATVQGATAPASIVRALQMLQKVPEVDVIIIGRGGGSLEDLLAFSDEAVVRAIARCPVPVVSAVGHEVDVSLADFVADARAATPSQAAELVVPDRAAKRAMLEQLQKRLFRSVRARVETASASLHRARTRLGDPRLAMAAHQQRLDDRRARLATVTERRLVRSREERARLASRLERRDPLVVLAAERTRLARGAERLRAAFDVAFARRVSSLQTVAGRLDGLSPLKVLARGYAIAQTSKGRAVRLATDVKAGERILIRTQAARLVVDVVAVSATKPGSGDRGAGGSGASET
;
A
#
# COMPACT_ATOMS: atom_id res chain seq x y z
N MET A 1 -108.34 119.60 28.64
CA MET A 1 -107.20 120.46 28.98
C MET A 1 -106.02 119.91 28.21
N ASP A 2 -106.17 119.85 26.89
CA ASP A 2 -105.93 120.97 25.94
C ASP A 2 -104.41 120.96 25.66
N ASP A 3 -103.89 121.01 24.44
CA ASP A 3 -104.44 121.40 23.16
C ASP A 3 -103.48 120.93 22.05
N ASP A 4 -104.02 120.92 20.84
CA ASP A 4 -103.48 120.57 19.53
C ASP A 4 -102.04 121.00 19.17
N ASP A 5 -101.27 120.02 18.65
CA ASP A 5 -100.93 119.83 17.23
C ASP A 5 -100.25 120.93 16.34
N LEU A 6 -99.16 120.45 15.70
CA LEU A 6 -98.82 120.51 14.26
C LEU A 6 -98.30 121.79 13.56
N PHE A 7 -97.02 121.68 13.12
CA PHE A 7 -96.36 122.03 11.84
C PHE A 7 -96.57 123.37 11.08
N PRO A 8 -95.57 123.71 10.24
CA PRO A 8 -95.88 124.04 8.84
C PRO A 8 -94.99 123.33 7.78
N PRO A 9 -95.38 123.34 6.48
CA PRO A 9 -95.00 122.36 5.45
C PRO A 9 -94.09 122.92 4.33
N ARG A 10 -93.59 122.05 3.42
CA ARG A 10 -93.16 122.44 2.05
C ARG A 10 -93.51 121.38 0.98
N PRO A 11 -93.76 121.78 -0.28
CA PRO A 11 -94.54 121.04 -1.28
C PRO A 11 -93.70 120.35 -2.39
N PRO A 12 -94.34 119.60 -3.33
CA PRO A 12 -93.72 118.57 -4.18
C PRO A 12 -93.65 118.95 -5.70
N PRO A 13 -93.68 118.03 -6.69
CA PRO A 13 -92.54 117.40 -7.39
C PRO A 13 -92.57 117.63 -8.93
N ARG A 14 -91.67 117.02 -9.72
CA ARG A 14 -91.92 116.81 -11.16
C ARG A 14 -91.19 115.60 -11.76
N PHE A 15 -92.01 114.73 -12.38
CA PHE A 15 -91.71 113.48 -13.08
C PHE A 15 -91.28 113.72 -14.55
N LEU A 16 -90.83 112.65 -15.24
CA LEU A 16 -91.25 112.15 -16.58
C LEU A 16 -90.24 111.04 -17.04
N LEU A 17 -90.59 109.74 -17.01
CA LEU A 17 -91.24 108.88 -18.03
C LEU A 17 -90.30 108.42 -19.18
N GLY A 18 -89.91 107.14 -19.25
CA GLY A 18 -90.49 106.03 -20.05
C GLY A 18 -89.31 105.25 -20.71
N ASP A 19 -89.28 103.96 -21.07
CA ASP A 19 -90.28 102.97 -21.48
C ASP A 19 -89.79 101.50 -21.23
N GLU A 20 -90.74 100.56 -21.22
CA GLU A 20 -90.65 99.09 -21.07
C GLU A 20 -90.09 98.35 -22.35
N PRO A 21 -90.25 97.01 -22.58
CA PRO A 21 -89.78 95.80 -21.87
C PRO A 21 -89.06 94.73 -22.78
N ALA A 22 -88.44 93.74 -22.12
CA ALA A 22 -88.25 92.31 -22.50
C ALA A 22 -87.43 91.83 -23.74
N ARG A 23 -86.37 91.03 -23.51
CA ARG A 23 -86.11 89.60 -23.93
C ARG A 23 -84.60 89.23 -24.05
N PRO A 24 -84.23 87.92 -24.06
CA PRO A 24 -83.04 87.37 -23.40
C PRO A 24 -81.82 87.21 -24.32
N GLU A 25 -80.62 87.46 -23.80
CA GLU A 25 -79.29 87.19 -24.41
C GLU A 25 -78.24 87.56 -23.35
N ALA A 26 -77.05 86.97 -23.19
CA ALA A 26 -76.28 86.02 -23.97
C ALA A 26 -75.24 85.37 -23.03
N ALA A 27 -74.64 84.27 -23.47
CA ALA A 27 -73.62 83.48 -22.77
C ALA A 27 -72.53 84.32 -22.07
N ALA A 28 -72.23 83.97 -20.82
CA ALA A 28 -71.06 84.47 -20.10
C ALA A 28 -69.76 83.93 -20.75
N PRO A 29 -68.73 84.78 -20.90
CA PRO A 29 -67.52 84.48 -21.65
C PRO A 29 -66.61 83.45 -20.94
N ALA A 30 -65.88 82.71 -21.76
CA ALA A 30 -64.89 81.72 -21.40
C ALA A 30 -63.94 82.19 -20.27
N GLU A 31 -63.80 81.32 -19.27
CA GLU A 31 -62.83 81.37 -18.19
C GLU A 31 -61.43 81.54 -18.80
N LYS A 32 -60.84 82.73 -18.67
CA LYS A 32 -59.43 82.95 -19.01
C LYS A 32 -58.61 82.18 -17.99
N ASP A 33 -57.88 81.15 -18.42
CA ASP A 33 -56.80 80.56 -17.63
C ASP A 33 -55.92 81.69 -17.06
N PRO A 34 -55.83 81.87 -15.74
CA PRO A 34 -54.99 82.91 -15.16
C PRO A 34 -53.52 82.51 -15.35
N ALA A 35 -52.90 82.97 -16.43
CA ALA A 35 -51.49 82.77 -16.70
C ALA A 35 -50.66 83.58 -15.68
N LEU A 36 -49.87 82.88 -14.85
CA LEU A 36 -48.92 83.50 -13.93
C LEU A 36 -47.70 84.04 -14.71
N SER A 37 -47.22 85.24 -14.36
CA SER A 37 -45.92 85.68 -14.86
C SER A 37 -44.80 84.79 -14.32
N VAL A 38 -43.68 84.68 -15.04
CA VAL A 38 -42.51 83.91 -14.58
C VAL A 38 -42.04 84.37 -13.19
N GLY A 39 -42.17 85.66 -12.88
CA GLY A 39 -41.86 86.21 -11.57
C GLY A 39 -42.89 85.87 -10.48
N ASP A 40 -44.18 85.80 -10.85
CA ASP A 40 -45.25 85.32 -9.94
C ASP A 40 -45.08 83.83 -9.64
N LEU A 41 -44.76 83.02 -10.65
CA LEU A 41 -44.45 81.60 -10.50
C LEU A 41 -43.24 81.40 -9.58
N GLY A 42 -42.14 82.13 -9.80
CA GLY A 42 -40.97 82.05 -8.93
C GLY A 42 -41.26 82.42 -7.48
N ARG A 43 -42.08 83.46 -7.24
CA ARG A 43 -42.52 83.82 -5.88
C ARG A 43 -43.45 82.78 -5.26
N ALA A 44 -44.34 82.19 -6.05
CA ALA A 44 -45.22 81.11 -5.59
C ALA A 44 -44.42 79.86 -5.19
N LEU A 45 -43.46 79.44 -6.01
CA LEU A 45 -42.57 78.31 -5.72
C LEU A 45 -41.70 78.56 -4.50
N LYS A 46 -41.12 79.76 -4.38
CA LYS A 46 -40.37 80.14 -3.16
C LYS A 46 -41.24 80.01 -1.91
N ARG A 47 -42.47 80.55 -1.94
CA ARG A 47 -43.42 80.44 -0.82
C ARG A 47 -43.76 78.99 -0.50
N ALA A 48 -44.02 78.15 -1.51
CA ALA A 48 -44.34 76.75 -1.31
C ALA A 48 -43.19 75.95 -0.66
N VAL A 49 -41.95 76.21 -1.09
CA VAL A 49 -40.75 75.60 -0.51
C VAL A 49 -40.56 76.07 0.94
N GLU A 50 -40.65 77.37 1.21
CA GLU A 50 -40.45 77.91 2.55
C GLU A 50 -41.58 77.53 3.52
N SER A 51 -42.83 77.42 3.04
CA SER A 51 -43.97 76.99 3.85
C SER A 51 -43.96 75.50 4.17
N GLY A 52 -43.41 74.68 3.26
CA GLY A 52 -43.23 73.24 3.50
C GLY A 52 -42.19 72.93 4.58
N TRP A 53 -41.26 73.86 4.83
CA TRP A 53 -40.15 73.69 5.78
C TRP A 53 -40.08 74.86 6.78
N PRO A 54 -41.08 75.00 7.67
CA PRO A 54 -41.17 76.15 8.58
C PRO A 54 -40.00 76.20 9.59
N MET A 55 -39.47 75.03 9.97
CA MET A 55 -38.35 74.88 10.90
C MET A 55 -37.05 74.55 10.15
N PRO A 56 -35.88 75.03 10.64
CA PRO A 56 -34.59 74.60 10.10
C PRO A 56 -34.39 73.10 10.22
N VAL A 57 -33.82 72.49 9.19
CA VAL A 57 -33.53 71.06 9.14
C VAL A 57 -32.04 70.81 9.06
N TRP A 58 -31.66 69.58 9.43
CA TRP A 58 -30.28 69.12 9.36
C TRP A 58 -30.07 68.28 8.12
N VAL A 59 -29.01 68.59 7.38
CA VAL A 59 -28.56 67.84 6.21
C VAL A 59 -27.08 67.47 6.39
N PHE A 60 -26.66 66.34 5.85
CA PHE A 60 -25.29 65.86 5.89
C PHE A 60 -24.77 65.64 4.47
N GLY A 61 -23.46 65.76 4.27
CA GLY A 61 -22.82 65.47 3.00
C GLY A 61 -21.41 66.03 2.91
N GLU A 62 -20.81 65.89 1.74
CA GLU A 62 -19.47 66.37 1.43
C GLU A 62 -19.54 67.78 0.80
N VAL A 63 -18.68 68.68 1.28
CA VAL A 63 -18.54 70.03 0.73
C VAL A 63 -17.77 69.97 -0.59
N THR A 64 -18.33 70.58 -1.63
CA THR A 64 -17.69 70.72 -2.94
C THR A 64 -17.82 72.15 -3.47
N GLY A 65 -16.78 72.64 -4.16
CA GLY A 65 -16.81 73.95 -4.80
C GLY A 65 -16.96 75.14 -3.85
N ALA A 66 -16.40 75.06 -2.64
CA ALA A 66 -16.47 76.11 -1.63
C ALA A 66 -15.75 77.38 -2.09
N ARG A 67 -16.50 78.48 -2.22
CA ARG A 67 -15.99 79.77 -2.70
C ARG A 67 -16.44 80.94 -1.82
N PRO A 68 -15.50 81.80 -1.38
CA PRO A 68 -15.84 83.05 -0.73
C PRO A 68 -16.42 84.05 -1.74
N ALA A 69 -17.55 84.67 -1.39
CA ALA A 69 -18.14 85.75 -2.18
C ALA A 69 -17.52 87.12 -1.82
N PRO A 70 -17.47 88.08 -2.75
CA PRO A 70 -16.92 89.42 -2.51
C PRO A 70 -17.60 90.18 -1.35
N LYS A 71 -18.87 89.90 -1.06
CA LYS A 71 -19.66 90.49 0.03
C LYS A 71 -19.53 89.73 1.38
N GLY A 72 -18.63 88.76 1.45
CA GLY A 72 -18.32 88.02 2.68
C GLY A 72 -19.23 86.83 3.01
N HIS A 73 -20.03 86.35 2.05
CA HIS A 73 -20.79 85.09 2.15
C HIS A 73 -19.93 83.90 1.68
N HIS A 74 -20.33 82.68 2.01
CA HIS A 74 -19.75 81.46 1.43
C HIS A 74 -20.81 80.71 0.65
N TYR A 75 -20.49 80.39 -0.60
CA TYR A 75 -21.28 79.51 -1.46
C TYR A 75 -20.52 78.21 -1.65
N PHE A 76 -21.22 77.09 -1.57
CA PHE A 76 -20.67 75.76 -1.76
C PHE A 76 -21.82 74.82 -2.13
N SER A 77 -21.52 73.64 -2.66
CA SER A 77 -22.54 72.62 -2.93
C SER A 77 -22.31 71.46 -1.96
N LEU A 78 -23.40 70.93 -1.38
CA LEU A 78 -23.37 69.73 -0.56
C LEU A 78 -23.77 68.54 -1.42
N ARG A 79 -22.90 67.53 -1.53
CA ARG A 79 -23.16 66.31 -2.28
C ARG A 79 -23.42 65.15 -1.33
N ASP A 80 -24.39 64.31 -1.68
CA ASP A 80 -24.59 63.01 -1.04
C ASP A 80 -23.54 62.01 -1.57
N GLU A 81 -23.05 61.14 -0.68
CA GLU A 81 -22.07 60.10 -1.03
C GLU A 81 -22.75 58.84 -1.58
N ASP A 82 -23.97 58.57 -1.11
CA ASP A 82 -24.71 57.35 -1.43
C ASP A 82 -25.63 57.54 -2.65
N GLU A 83 -26.02 58.79 -2.95
CA GLU A 83 -26.88 59.16 -4.08
C GLU A 83 -26.26 60.28 -4.91
N ASP A 84 -26.54 60.31 -6.22
CA ASP A 84 -26.12 61.41 -7.12
C ASP A 84 -26.98 62.68 -6.93
N ALA A 85 -27.14 63.11 -5.68
CA ALA A 85 -27.88 64.30 -5.27
C ALA A 85 -26.90 65.40 -4.83
N SER A 86 -27.16 66.63 -5.28
CA SER A 86 -26.41 67.81 -4.84
C SER A 86 -27.31 69.03 -4.70
N VAL A 87 -27.03 69.87 -3.70
CA VAL A 87 -27.81 71.08 -3.43
C VAL A 87 -26.88 72.26 -3.18
N ASP A 88 -27.20 73.40 -3.79
CA ASP A 88 -26.47 74.66 -3.62
C ASP A 88 -26.74 75.24 -2.22
N MET A 89 -25.67 75.50 -1.49
CA MET A 89 -25.68 76.01 -0.12
C MET A 89 -25.18 77.46 -0.08
N VAL A 90 -25.76 78.26 0.82
CA VAL A 90 -25.29 79.61 1.12
C VAL A 90 -25.19 79.82 2.62
N MET A 91 -24.04 80.28 3.09
CA MET A 91 -23.85 80.74 4.46
C MET A 91 -23.55 82.24 4.47
N TYR A 92 -24.47 83.02 5.03
CA TYR A 92 -24.33 84.47 5.11
C TYR A 92 -23.27 84.88 6.13
N ARG A 93 -22.72 86.10 5.95
CA ARG A 93 -21.61 86.63 6.76
C ARG A 93 -21.94 86.63 8.26
N THR A 94 -23.19 86.90 8.60
CA THR A 94 -23.71 86.95 9.97
C THR A 94 -23.61 85.60 10.70
N SER A 95 -23.72 84.50 9.96
CA SER A 95 -23.67 83.13 10.51
C SER A 95 -22.28 82.49 10.37
N LEU A 96 -21.41 83.07 9.54
CA LEU A 96 -20.10 82.52 9.17
C LEU A 96 -19.01 82.82 10.23
N THR A 97 -18.88 81.95 11.24
CA THR A 97 -17.83 82.03 12.28
C THR A 97 -16.46 81.54 11.77
N PRO A 98 -15.33 81.89 12.43
CA PRO A 98 -14.00 81.36 12.08
C PRO A 98 -13.95 79.83 12.08
N ARG A 99 -14.64 79.18 13.04
CA ARG A 99 -14.76 77.73 13.12
C ARG A 99 -15.54 77.15 11.94
N ALA A 100 -16.63 77.80 11.51
CA ALA A 100 -17.39 77.37 10.34
C ALA A 100 -16.55 77.46 9.06
N ARG A 101 -15.72 78.51 8.89
CA ARG A 101 -14.82 78.62 7.73
C ARG A 101 -13.82 77.47 7.65
N GLY A 102 -13.27 77.03 8.79
CA GLY A 102 -12.37 75.89 8.82
C GLY A 102 -13.02 74.55 8.48
N LEU A 103 -14.35 74.45 8.57
CA LEU A 103 -15.13 73.24 8.25
C LEU A 103 -15.70 73.26 6.82
N LEU A 104 -15.76 74.42 6.16
CA LEU A 104 -16.27 74.58 4.80
C LEU A 104 -15.13 74.56 3.77
N VAL A 105 -14.37 73.47 3.78
CA VAL A 105 -13.29 73.20 2.82
C VAL A 105 -13.71 72.03 1.94
N ASP A 106 -13.37 72.08 0.65
CA ASP A 106 -13.67 70.99 -0.29
C ASP A 106 -13.15 69.64 0.24
N GLY A 107 -13.98 68.60 0.15
CA GLY A 107 -13.72 67.27 0.71
C GLY A 107 -14.11 67.12 2.19
N SER A 108 -14.51 68.19 2.87
CA SER A 108 -14.94 68.11 4.27
C SER A 108 -16.34 67.53 4.38
N ARG A 109 -16.51 66.55 5.26
CA ARG A 109 -17.82 66.02 5.64
C ARG A 109 -18.41 66.83 6.78
N VAL A 110 -19.59 67.40 6.55
CA VAL A 110 -20.21 68.33 7.49
C VAL A 110 -21.67 68.03 7.72
N LYS A 111 -22.16 68.41 8.91
CA LYS A 111 -23.58 68.44 9.25
C LYS A 111 -24.03 69.90 9.29
N LEU A 112 -25.02 70.24 8.48
CA LEU A 112 -25.46 71.63 8.27
C LEU A 112 -26.90 71.79 8.75
N ARG A 113 -27.17 72.87 9.49
CA ARG A 113 -28.53 73.27 9.88
C ARG A 113 -28.93 74.50 9.10
N GLY A 114 -30.10 74.47 8.47
CA GLY A 114 -30.57 75.58 7.67
C GLY A 114 -31.97 75.40 7.13
N LYS A 115 -32.38 76.28 6.21
CA LYS A 115 -33.70 76.23 5.57
C LYS A 115 -33.58 76.19 4.05
N PRO A 116 -34.38 75.36 3.36
CA PRO A 116 -34.49 75.44 1.91
C PRO A 116 -35.20 76.73 1.50
N THR A 117 -34.73 77.36 0.44
CA THR A 117 -35.29 78.56 -0.18
C THR A 117 -35.08 78.49 -1.69
N MET A 118 -35.64 79.44 -2.44
CA MET A 118 -35.47 79.54 -3.89
C MET A 118 -34.92 80.91 -4.27
N TRP A 119 -33.84 80.92 -5.06
CA TRP A 119 -33.31 82.13 -5.67
C TRP A 119 -34.18 82.49 -6.88
N THR A 120 -35.13 83.40 -6.67
CA THR A 120 -36.16 83.73 -7.66
C THR A 120 -35.63 84.26 -9.00
N PRO A 121 -34.57 85.10 -9.08
CA PRO A 121 -34.05 85.56 -10.38
C PRO A 121 -33.53 84.48 -11.33
N ARG A 122 -33.15 83.30 -10.82
CA ARG A 122 -32.55 82.21 -11.62
C ARG A 122 -33.26 80.87 -11.43
N GLY A 123 -34.36 80.86 -10.66
CA GLY A 123 -35.14 79.66 -10.39
C GLY A 123 -34.36 78.52 -9.72
N ARG A 124 -33.25 78.79 -9.02
CA ARG A 124 -32.44 77.74 -8.38
C ARG A 124 -32.88 77.50 -6.94
N LEU A 125 -33.01 76.24 -6.56
CA LEU A 125 -33.15 75.83 -5.17
C LEU A 125 -31.83 76.10 -4.43
N GLN A 126 -31.93 76.68 -3.24
CA GLN A 126 -30.79 76.92 -2.37
C GLN A 126 -31.12 76.52 -0.94
N PHE A 127 -30.10 76.27 -0.14
CA PHE A 127 -30.24 76.01 1.27
C PHE A 127 -29.44 77.04 2.07
N VAL A 128 -30.14 77.84 2.87
CA VAL A 128 -29.53 78.87 3.72
C VAL A 128 -29.07 78.22 5.00
N VAL A 129 -27.75 78.16 5.18
CA VAL A 129 -27.10 77.51 6.32
C VAL A 129 -26.91 78.51 7.46
N ASP A 130 -27.42 78.14 8.63
CA ASP A 130 -27.29 78.90 9.87
C ASP A 130 -26.16 78.36 10.76
N ARG A 131 -25.91 77.05 10.72
CA ARG A 131 -24.91 76.38 11.58
C ARG A 131 -24.22 75.24 10.85
N VAL A 132 -22.91 75.13 11.03
CA VAL A 132 -22.04 74.09 10.46
C VAL A 132 -21.39 73.34 11.62
N GLU A 133 -21.43 72.01 11.57
CA GLU A 133 -20.73 71.12 12.49
C GLU A 133 -19.91 70.11 11.69
N ALA A 134 -18.76 69.71 12.20
CA ALA A 134 -18.00 68.61 11.60
C ALA A 134 -18.85 67.34 11.66
N ALA A 135 -18.93 66.58 10.57
CA ALA A 135 -19.54 65.25 10.64
C ALA A 135 -18.64 64.36 11.51
N GLY A 136 -19.07 64.06 12.74
CA GLY A 136 -18.25 63.51 13.83
C GLY A 136 -17.57 62.16 13.59
N LYS A 137 -17.72 61.53 12.42
CA LYS A 137 -17.05 60.27 12.07
C LYS A 137 -15.55 60.44 11.83
N GLY A 138 -15.10 61.55 11.23
CA GLY A 138 -13.68 61.73 10.85
C GLY A 138 -12.73 61.86 12.05
N ALA A 139 -13.03 62.76 13.00
CA ALA A 139 -12.21 62.97 14.20
C ALA A 139 -12.15 61.73 15.12
N LEU A 140 -13.23 60.94 15.13
CA LEU A 140 -13.32 59.70 15.89
C LEU A 140 -12.44 58.59 15.28
N LEU A 141 -12.47 58.45 13.95
CA LEU A 141 -11.60 57.51 13.23
C LEU A 141 -10.12 57.88 13.42
N GLU A 142 -9.77 59.16 13.31
CA GLU A 142 -8.41 59.64 13.57
C GLU A 142 -7.95 59.36 15.02
N ALA A 143 -8.85 59.53 16.00
CA ALA A 143 -8.57 59.18 17.39
C ALA A 143 -8.35 57.67 17.59
N LEU A 144 -9.12 56.82 16.90
CA LEU A 144 -8.96 55.37 16.94
C LEU A 144 -7.66 54.92 16.28
N GLU A 145 -7.26 55.51 15.16
CA GLU A 145 -6.00 55.22 14.49
C GLU A 145 -4.80 55.58 15.37
N ARG A 146 -4.81 56.78 15.98
CA ARG A 146 -3.79 57.19 16.96
C ARG A 146 -3.71 56.23 18.15
N LEU A 147 -4.86 55.79 18.66
CA LEU A 147 -4.90 54.82 19.77
C LEU A 147 -4.35 53.46 19.34
N LYS A 148 -4.68 53.00 18.13
CA LYS A 148 -4.15 51.77 17.56
C LYS A 148 -2.63 51.85 17.43
N GLU A 149 -2.09 52.93 16.89
CA GLU A 149 -0.64 53.14 16.77
C GLU A 149 0.04 53.13 18.14
N LYS A 150 -0.49 53.86 19.12
CA LYS A 150 0.01 53.88 20.50
C LYS A 150 0.07 52.48 21.11
N LEU A 151 -1.01 51.71 21.04
CA LEU A 151 -1.07 50.36 21.62
C LEU A 151 -0.23 49.35 20.84
N THR A 152 -0.06 49.56 19.53
CA THR A 152 0.87 48.76 18.70
C THR A 152 2.31 49.01 19.12
N ALA A 153 2.70 50.27 19.34
CA ALA A 153 4.05 50.63 19.80
C ALA A 153 4.38 50.05 21.19
N GLU A 154 3.37 49.88 22.03
CA GLU A 154 3.49 49.19 23.33
C GLU A 154 3.52 47.64 23.21
N GLY A 155 3.38 47.08 22.00
CA GLY A 155 3.38 45.63 21.76
C GLY A 155 2.11 44.92 22.26
N LEU A 156 0.98 45.62 22.40
CA LEU A 156 -0.26 44.99 22.89
C LEU A 156 -0.92 44.04 21.89
N PHE A 157 -0.61 44.18 20.61
CA PHE A 157 -1.16 43.34 19.54
C PHE A 157 -0.20 42.25 19.04
N ASP A 158 0.96 42.08 19.70
CA ASP A 158 1.96 41.11 19.29
C ASP A 158 1.42 39.68 19.35
N ALA A 159 1.65 38.93 18.26
CA ALA A 159 1.24 37.53 18.18
C ALA A 159 1.87 36.65 19.27
N SER A 160 3.05 37.02 19.78
CA SER A 160 3.76 36.32 20.85
C SER A 160 3.02 36.37 22.20
N ARG A 161 2.13 37.33 22.40
CA ARG A 161 1.31 37.46 23.61
C ARG A 161 0.05 36.61 23.58
N LYS A 162 -0.40 36.21 22.39
CA LYS A 162 -1.65 35.49 22.21
C LYS A 162 -1.54 34.09 22.76
N ARG A 163 -2.44 33.73 23.67
CA ARG A 163 -2.53 32.43 24.30
C ARG A 163 -3.27 31.44 23.41
N LYS A 164 -2.84 30.19 23.45
CA LYS A 164 -3.55 29.11 22.76
C LYS A 164 -4.86 28.81 23.46
N LEU A 165 -5.94 28.65 22.68
CA LEU A 165 -7.24 28.25 23.22
C LEU A 165 -7.19 26.83 23.80
N PRO A 166 -7.86 26.58 24.94
CA PRO A 166 -7.95 25.25 25.52
C PRO A 166 -8.74 24.32 24.59
N ALA A 167 -8.28 23.07 24.46
CA ALA A 167 -8.93 22.08 23.58
C ALA A 167 -10.24 21.51 24.16
N ASP A 168 -10.45 21.62 25.47
CA ASP A 168 -11.61 21.07 26.19
C ASP A 168 -11.96 21.93 27.42
N PRO A 169 -12.38 23.20 27.23
CA PRO A 169 -12.74 24.07 28.34
C PRO A 169 -13.95 23.51 29.11
N ARG A 170 -13.82 23.43 30.43
CA ARG A 170 -14.89 23.04 31.36
C ARG A 170 -15.82 24.21 31.65
N VAL A 171 -15.29 25.42 31.79
CA VAL A 171 -16.08 26.63 32.01
C VAL A 171 -15.67 27.72 31.04
N VAL A 172 -16.66 28.22 30.29
CA VAL A 172 -16.52 29.34 29.36
C VAL A 172 -17.19 30.56 29.97
N GLY A 173 -16.39 31.58 30.27
CA GLY A 173 -16.90 32.88 30.67
C GLY A 173 -17.47 33.63 29.48
N VAL A 174 -18.58 34.35 29.66
CA VAL A 174 -19.19 35.15 28.60
C VAL A 174 -19.43 36.56 29.11
N VAL A 175 -18.92 37.56 28.40
CA VAL A 175 -19.17 38.98 28.64
C VAL A 175 -20.03 39.52 27.51
N THR A 176 -21.33 39.69 27.81
CA THR A 176 -22.31 40.28 26.89
C THR A 176 -23.54 40.75 27.68
N SER A 177 -24.57 41.27 27.00
CA SER A 177 -25.81 41.67 27.66
C SER A 177 -26.60 40.47 28.18
N ALA A 178 -27.30 40.63 29.31
CA ALA A 178 -28.04 39.53 29.94
C ALA A 178 -29.24 39.03 29.13
N THR A 179 -29.81 39.90 28.29
CA THR A 179 -31.06 39.66 27.55
C THR A 179 -30.88 39.66 26.03
N GLY A 180 -29.63 39.73 25.54
CA GLY A 180 -29.34 39.84 24.11
C GLY A 180 -29.34 38.49 23.37
N ALA A 181 -29.55 38.52 22.05
CA ALA A 181 -29.46 37.33 21.20
C ALA A 181 -28.09 36.61 21.28
N VAL A 182 -27.03 37.36 21.58
CA VAL A 182 -25.65 36.87 21.70
C VAL A 182 -25.52 35.71 22.69
N ILE A 183 -26.07 35.87 23.91
CA ILE A 183 -25.96 34.82 24.92
C ILE A 183 -26.79 33.60 24.53
N HIS A 184 -27.93 33.81 23.86
CA HIS A 184 -28.76 32.71 23.34
C HIS A 184 -28.04 31.92 22.25
N ASP A 185 -27.36 32.60 21.32
CA ASP A 185 -26.58 31.97 20.25
C ASP A 185 -25.42 31.15 20.80
N ILE A 186 -24.65 31.74 21.73
CA ILE A 186 -23.54 31.04 22.40
C ILE A 186 -24.07 29.82 23.16
N CYS A 187 -25.14 29.97 23.94
CA CYS A 187 -25.75 28.86 24.66
C CYS A 187 -26.26 27.77 23.72
N LYS A 188 -26.95 28.12 22.63
CA LYS A 188 -27.47 27.17 21.65
C LYS A 188 -26.36 26.30 21.05
N VAL A 189 -25.26 26.92 20.65
CA VAL A 189 -24.09 26.19 20.14
C VAL A 189 -23.45 25.35 21.25
N ALA A 190 -23.28 25.92 22.45
CA ALA A 190 -22.66 25.24 23.57
C ALA A 190 -23.47 24.01 24.04
N PHE A 191 -24.80 24.09 24.08
CA PHE A 191 -25.68 22.98 24.41
C PHE A 191 -25.67 21.90 23.31
N ARG A 192 -25.71 22.30 22.03
CA ARG A 192 -25.65 21.36 20.89
C ARG A 192 -24.36 20.55 20.89
N ARG A 193 -23.21 21.21 21.12
CA ARG A 193 -21.89 20.56 21.11
C ARG A 193 -21.56 19.87 22.44
N GLY A 194 -22.07 20.42 23.53
CA GLY A 194 -22.01 19.91 24.90
C GLY A 194 -20.64 20.05 25.56
N GLY A 195 -20.61 19.97 26.89
CA GLY A 195 -19.38 19.72 27.65
C GLY A 195 -18.70 20.93 28.30
N ALA A 196 -19.21 22.14 28.07
CA ALA A 196 -18.75 23.34 28.74
C ALA A 196 -19.90 23.98 29.54
N ARG A 197 -19.61 24.44 30.76
CA ARG A 197 -20.51 25.30 31.55
C ARG A 197 -20.33 26.74 31.10
N ILE A 198 -21.44 27.43 30.83
CA ILE A 198 -21.42 28.85 30.48
C ILE A 198 -21.58 29.67 31.76
N LEU A 199 -20.63 30.58 32.02
CA LEU A 199 -20.70 31.56 33.11
C LEU A 199 -20.86 32.96 32.52
N LEU A 200 -22.06 33.51 32.59
CA LEU A 200 -22.34 34.85 32.11
C LEU A 200 -21.96 35.89 33.17
N SER A 201 -21.11 36.85 32.81
CA SER A 201 -20.96 38.11 33.53
C SER A 201 -21.60 39.22 32.69
N PRO A 202 -22.82 39.67 33.04
CA PRO A 202 -23.55 40.62 32.22
C PRO A 202 -22.85 41.98 32.17
N ALA A 203 -22.75 42.54 30.97
CA ALA A 203 -22.18 43.86 30.73
C ALA A 203 -23.07 44.69 29.81
N THR A 204 -23.01 46.01 29.99
CA THR A 204 -23.54 46.96 29.02
C THR A 204 -22.57 46.98 27.84
N VAL A 205 -23.06 46.63 26.64
CA VAL A 205 -22.23 46.50 25.43
C VAL A 205 -22.34 47.68 24.46
N GLN A 206 -23.12 48.69 24.82
CA GLN A 206 -23.38 49.89 24.01
C GLN A 206 -23.54 51.14 24.88
N GLY A 207 -23.23 52.30 24.31
CA GLY A 207 -23.30 53.60 25.00
C GLY A 207 -22.10 53.92 25.89
N ALA A 208 -22.09 55.12 26.47
CA ALA A 208 -20.92 55.70 27.14
C ALA A 208 -20.45 54.95 28.40
N THR A 209 -21.32 54.17 29.06
CA THR A 209 -20.97 53.38 30.25
C THR A 209 -20.46 51.98 29.92
N ALA A 210 -20.50 51.58 28.64
CA ALA A 210 -20.13 50.23 28.21
C ALA A 210 -18.68 49.87 28.51
N PRO A 211 -17.65 50.71 28.25
CA PRO A 211 -16.26 50.35 28.55
C PRO A 211 -16.04 49.95 30.01
N ALA A 212 -16.52 50.76 30.96
CA ALA A 212 -16.40 50.48 32.38
C ALA A 212 -17.16 49.21 32.80
N SER A 213 -18.33 48.97 32.18
CA SER A 213 -19.14 47.77 32.42
C SER A 213 -18.45 46.49 31.92
N ILE A 214 -17.87 46.52 30.72
CA ILE A 214 -17.10 45.42 30.12
C ILE A 214 -15.86 45.10 30.95
N VAL A 215 -15.08 46.12 31.35
CA VAL A 215 -13.90 45.95 32.21
C VAL A 215 -14.27 45.30 33.53
N ARG A 216 -15.35 45.76 34.18
CA ARG A 216 -15.85 45.16 35.43
C ARG A 216 -16.27 43.71 35.22
N ALA A 217 -17.01 43.40 34.15
CA ALA A 217 -17.46 42.04 33.86
C ALA A 217 -16.28 41.09 33.61
N LEU A 218 -15.26 41.55 32.88
CA LEU A 218 -14.01 40.80 32.70
C LEU A 218 -13.33 40.52 34.03
N GLN A 219 -13.15 41.55 34.88
CA GLN A 219 -12.54 41.40 36.19
C GLN A 219 -13.33 40.44 37.10
N MET A 220 -14.65 40.39 36.99
CA MET A 220 -15.48 39.44 37.75
C MET A 220 -15.23 38.00 37.31
N LEU A 221 -15.14 37.73 36.00
CA LEU A 221 -14.80 36.40 35.49
C LEU A 221 -13.37 35.98 35.86
N GLN A 222 -12.43 36.92 35.89
CA GLN A 222 -11.04 36.64 36.29
C GLN A 222 -10.89 36.22 37.76
N LYS A 223 -11.88 36.54 38.61
CA LYS A 223 -11.90 36.09 40.01
C LYS A 223 -12.37 34.65 40.18
N VAL A 224 -12.89 34.03 39.12
CA VAL A 224 -13.43 32.66 39.14
C VAL A 224 -12.35 31.72 38.58
N PRO A 225 -11.65 30.94 39.42
CA PRO A 225 -10.51 30.12 38.98
C PRO A 225 -10.87 29.04 37.96
N GLU A 226 -12.14 28.62 37.91
CA GLU A 226 -12.60 27.56 37.01
C GLU A 226 -12.79 28.02 35.56
N VAL A 227 -12.78 29.33 35.28
CA VAL A 227 -12.95 29.86 33.91
C VAL A 227 -11.72 29.56 33.08
N ASP A 228 -11.87 28.74 32.04
CA ASP A 228 -10.76 28.33 31.18
C ASP A 228 -10.52 29.30 30.01
N VAL A 229 -11.56 30.04 29.61
CA VAL A 229 -11.59 30.90 28.42
C VAL A 229 -12.78 31.85 28.52
N ILE A 230 -12.64 33.06 27.99
CA ILE A 230 -13.69 34.08 27.99
C ILE A 230 -14.08 34.44 26.56
N ILE A 231 -15.37 34.52 26.28
CA ILE A 231 -15.93 35.09 25.05
C ILE A 231 -16.46 36.48 25.38
N ILE A 232 -15.98 37.50 24.67
CA ILE A 232 -16.55 38.85 24.70
C ILE A 232 -17.30 39.04 23.40
N GLY A 233 -18.56 39.44 23.47
CA GLY A 233 -19.33 39.62 22.25
C GLY A 233 -20.47 40.61 22.40
N ARG A 234 -20.89 41.15 21.27
CA ARG A 234 -22.08 41.97 21.13
C ARG A 234 -22.98 41.43 20.02
N GLY A 235 -24.22 41.90 20.00
CA GLY A 235 -25.15 41.60 18.90
C GLY A 235 -24.88 42.51 17.71
N GLY A 236 -25.73 42.40 16.68
CA GLY A 236 -25.77 43.43 15.63
C GLY A 236 -26.00 44.82 16.23
N GLY A 237 -25.39 45.84 15.63
CA GLY A 237 -25.46 47.21 16.13
C GLY A 237 -24.67 48.16 15.24
N SER A 238 -24.88 49.45 15.44
CA SER A 238 -24.25 50.52 14.68
C SER A 238 -22.72 50.55 14.86
N LEU A 239 -22.01 51.30 14.00
CA LEU A 239 -20.57 51.56 14.16
C LEU A 239 -20.25 52.22 15.52
N GLU A 240 -21.19 53.02 16.06
CA GLU A 240 -21.04 53.69 17.36
C GLU A 240 -20.97 52.69 18.52
N ASP A 241 -21.65 51.56 18.39
CA ASP A 241 -21.66 50.51 19.40
C ASP A 241 -20.35 49.70 19.41
N LEU A 242 -19.51 49.78 18.35
CA LEU A 242 -18.17 49.18 18.32
C LEU A 242 -17.14 49.99 19.09
N LEU A 243 -17.40 51.27 19.34
CA LEU A 243 -16.47 52.17 20.02
C LEU A 243 -16.19 51.72 21.45
N ALA A 244 -17.19 51.15 22.12
CA ALA A 244 -17.03 50.61 23.47
C ALA A 244 -15.94 49.53 23.56
N PHE A 245 -15.77 48.75 22.49
CA PHE A 245 -14.76 47.69 22.39
C PHE A 245 -13.41 48.19 21.85
N SER A 246 -13.34 49.45 21.44
CA SER A 246 -12.10 50.11 21.05
C SER A 246 -11.58 51.09 22.11
N ASP A 247 -12.21 51.13 23.28
CA ASP A 247 -11.75 51.91 24.42
C ASP A 247 -10.42 51.35 24.99
N GLU A 248 -9.48 52.25 25.33
CA GLU A 248 -8.16 51.87 25.83
C GLU A 248 -8.23 50.99 27.09
N ALA A 249 -9.18 51.25 28.01
CA ALA A 249 -9.32 50.48 29.24
C ALA A 249 -9.77 49.04 28.96
N VAL A 250 -10.67 48.85 27.98
CA VAL A 250 -11.13 47.51 27.56
C VAL A 250 -9.99 46.73 26.91
N VAL A 251 -9.27 47.36 25.97
CA VAL A 251 -8.13 46.72 25.28
C VAL A 251 -7.07 46.28 26.27
N ARG A 252 -6.72 47.16 27.24
CA ARG A 252 -5.76 46.83 28.29
C ARG A 252 -6.27 45.75 29.25
N ALA A 253 -7.57 45.72 29.55
CA ALA A 253 -8.16 44.68 30.38
C ALA A 253 -8.10 43.30 29.71
N ILE A 254 -8.34 43.23 28.38
CA ILE A 254 -8.17 42.00 27.61
C ILE A 254 -6.70 41.58 27.59
N ALA A 255 -5.78 42.50 27.30
CA ALA A 255 -4.34 42.23 27.25
C ALA A 255 -3.76 41.68 28.56
N ARG A 256 -4.36 42.05 29.70
CA ARG A 256 -3.95 41.64 31.06
C ARG A 256 -4.75 40.45 31.59
N CYS A 257 -5.79 40.01 30.89
CA CYS A 257 -6.59 38.87 31.30
C CYS A 257 -5.67 37.65 31.46
N PRO A 258 -5.73 36.85 32.54
CA PRO A 258 -4.90 35.66 32.72
C PRO A 258 -5.34 34.47 31.87
N VAL A 259 -6.61 34.45 31.46
CA VAL A 259 -7.22 33.38 30.65
C VAL A 259 -7.41 33.84 29.20
N PRO A 260 -7.39 32.92 28.21
CA PRO A 260 -7.58 33.28 26.81
C PRO A 260 -8.93 33.97 26.56
N VAL A 261 -8.92 35.01 25.71
CA VAL A 261 -10.09 35.80 25.35
C VAL A 261 -10.38 35.66 23.86
N VAL A 262 -11.63 35.35 23.53
CA VAL A 262 -12.16 35.33 22.16
C VAL A 262 -13.06 36.54 21.96
N SER A 263 -12.73 37.36 20.96
CA SER A 263 -13.59 38.48 20.56
C SER A 263 -14.61 38.02 19.52
N ALA A 264 -15.88 38.34 19.76
CA ALA A 264 -17.03 38.07 18.92
C ALA A 264 -17.83 39.37 18.68
N VAL A 265 -17.11 40.46 18.42
CA VAL A 265 -17.63 41.83 18.39
C VAL A 265 -17.78 42.37 16.97
N GLY A 266 -16.77 42.14 16.13
CA GLY A 266 -16.70 42.63 14.75
C GLY A 266 -17.09 41.58 13.71
N HIS A 267 -17.79 42.03 12.66
CA HIS A 267 -17.95 41.26 11.42
C HIS A 267 -16.76 41.51 10.48
N GLU A 268 -16.69 40.89 9.31
CA GLU A 268 -15.54 40.98 8.39
C GLU A 268 -15.11 42.41 8.03
N VAL A 269 -16.04 43.38 8.04
CA VAL A 269 -15.81 44.76 7.62
C VAL A 269 -15.50 45.71 8.81
N ASP A 270 -15.97 45.39 10.02
CA ASP A 270 -15.91 46.31 11.16
C ASP A 270 -15.06 45.73 12.31
N VAL A 271 -13.74 45.89 12.24
CA VAL A 271 -12.78 45.35 13.22
C VAL A 271 -12.54 46.36 14.35
N SER A 272 -12.73 45.92 15.60
CA SER A 272 -12.49 46.71 16.81
C SER A 272 -11.07 46.50 17.36
N LEU A 273 -10.58 47.40 18.22
CA LEU A 273 -9.29 47.19 18.88
C LEU A 273 -9.29 45.97 19.83
N ALA A 274 -10.45 45.60 20.39
CA ALA A 274 -10.64 44.34 21.11
C ALA A 274 -10.31 43.11 20.26
N ASP A 275 -10.66 43.12 18.96
CA ASP A 275 -10.37 42.00 18.05
C ASP A 275 -8.86 41.82 17.81
N PHE A 276 -8.10 42.92 17.80
CA PHE A 276 -6.64 42.87 17.62
C PHE A 276 -5.93 42.30 18.85
N VAL A 277 -6.36 42.69 20.05
CA VAL A 277 -5.74 42.26 21.31
C VAL A 277 -6.20 40.86 21.77
N ALA A 278 -7.39 40.42 21.36
CA ALA A 278 -7.90 39.11 21.72
C ALA A 278 -7.00 37.98 21.19
N ASP A 279 -7.00 36.86 21.92
CA ASP A 279 -6.21 35.68 21.58
C ASP A 279 -6.75 34.99 20.33
N ALA A 280 -8.06 35.06 20.13
CA ALA A 280 -8.71 34.67 18.88
C ALA A 280 -9.88 35.58 18.53
N ARG A 281 -10.18 35.66 17.24
CA ARG A 281 -11.30 36.42 16.70
C ARG A 281 -12.32 35.47 16.09
N ALA A 282 -13.59 35.75 16.34
CA ALA A 282 -14.74 35.15 15.69
C ALA A 282 -15.61 36.26 15.09
N ALA A 283 -16.07 36.05 13.86
CA ALA A 283 -16.95 36.97 13.15
C ALA A 283 -18.38 37.00 13.73
N THR A 284 -18.78 35.95 14.46
CA THR A 284 -20.11 35.87 15.09
C THR A 284 -20.05 35.26 16.49
N PRO A 285 -21.03 35.56 17.37
CA PRO A 285 -21.15 34.89 18.67
C PRO A 285 -21.25 33.37 18.57
N SER A 286 -22.00 32.87 17.57
CA SER A 286 -22.09 31.42 17.29
C SER A 286 -20.73 30.83 16.92
N GLN A 287 -19.97 31.50 16.04
CA GLN A 287 -18.62 31.05 15.67
C GLN A 287 -17.66 31.06 16.86
N ALA A 288 -17.78 32.03 17.77
CA ALA A 288 -16.97 32.06 18.99
C ALA A 288 -17.25 30.83 19.87
N ALA A 289 -18.53 30.47 20.03
CA ALA A 289 -18.91 29.24 20.72
C ALA A 289 -18.44 27.98 19.98
N GLU A 290 -18.42 27.96 18.64
CA GLU A 290 -17.88 26.84 17.87
C GLU A 290 -16.35 26.71 17.96
N LEU A 291 -15.65 27.83 18.11
CA LEU A 291 -14.20 27.85 18.27
C LEU A 291 -13.79 27.33 19.64
N VAL A 292 -14.59 27.65 20.67
CA VAL A 292 -14.27 27.38 22.07
C VAL A 292 -14.86 26.04 22.55
N VAL A 293 -16.10 25.73 22.18
CA VAL A 293 -16.81 24.57 22.74
C VAL A 293 -16.49 23.30 21.93
N PRO A 294 -16.00 22.24 22.60
CA PRO A 294 -15.64 20.97 21.98
C PRO A 294 -16.88 20.29 21.39
N ASP A 295 -16.75 19.67 20.22
CA ASP A 295 -17.81 18.83 19.66
C ASP A 295 -17.77 17.42 20.30
N ARG A 296 -18.64 17.18 21.29
CA ARG A 296 -18.73 15.86 21.95
C ARG A 296 -19.22 14.76 21.01
N ALA A 297 -20.04 15.08 20.02
CA ALA A 297 -20.53 14.10 19.05
C ALA A 297 -19.37 13.62 18.16
N ALA A 298 -18.55 14.56 17.68
CA ALA A 298 -17.33 14.23 16.92
C ALA A 298 -16.34 13.41 17.76
N LYS A 299 -16.08 13.81 19.02
CA LYS A 299 -15.22 13.04 19.95
C LYS A 299 -15.76 11.62 20.19
N ARG A 300 -17.07 11.47 20.39
CA ARG A 300 -17.72 10.16 20.57
C ARG A 300 -17.59 9.29 19.32
N ALA A 301 -17.86 9.84 18.15
CA ALA A 301 -17.71 9.12 16.88
C ALA A 301 -16.27 8.64 16.67
N MET A 302 -15.27 9.48 17.01
CA MET A 302 -13.86 9.11 16.97
C MET A 302 -13.54 7.95 17.93
N LEU A 303 -14.04 8.00 19.17
CA LEU A 303 -13.85 6.91 20.15
C LEU A 303 -14.48 5.60 19.66
N GLU A 304 -15.70 5.64 19.11
CA GLU A 304 -16.37 4.47 18.55
C GLU A 304 -15.60 3.87 17.36
N GLN A 305 -15.01 4.71 16.50
CA GLN A 305 -14.15 4.26 15.41
C GLN A 305 -12.85 3.61 15.92
N LEU A 306 -12.20 4.24 16.90
CA LEU A 306 -10.98 3.69 17.52
C LEU A 306 -11.26 2.35 18.20
N GLN A 307 -12.39 2.23 18.90
CA GLN A 307 -12.83 0.99 19.52
C GLN A 307 -13.05 -0.12 18.48
N LYS A 308 -13.79 0.17 17.39
CA LYS A 308 -14.01 -0.77 16.28
C LYS A 308 -12.68 -1.23 15.66
N ARG A 309 -11.73 -0.30 15.45
CA ARG A 309 -10.40 -0.61 14.92
C ARG A 309 -9.59 -1.49 15.88
N LEU A 310 -9.64 -1.21 17.19
CA LEU A 310 -8.98 -2.01 18.22
C LEU A 310 -9.50 -3.46 18.19
N PHE A 311 -10.81 -3.65 18.21
CA PHE A 311 -11.41 -4.99 18.17
C PHE A 311 -11.00 -5.78 16.92
N ARG A 312 -11.02 -5.14 15.75
CA ARG A 312 -10.56 -5.77 14.49
C ARG A 312 -9.09 -6.17 14.56
N SER A 313 -8.23 -5.29 15.07
CA SER A 313 -6.79 -5.53 15.17
C SER A 313 -6.47 -6.68 16.15
N VAL A 314 -7.13 -6.69 17.32
CA VAL A 314 -6.98 -7.77 18.31
C VAL A 314 -7.46 -9.09 17.73
N ARG A 315 -8.65 -9.12 17.10
CA ARG A 315 -9.19 -10.33 16.47
C ARG A 315 -8.26 -10.88 15.40
N ALA A 316 -7.77 -10.05 14.49
CA ALA A 316 -6.85 -10.46 13.44
C ALA A 316 -5.54 -11.03 14.02
N ARG A 317 -5.02 -10.44 15.11
CA ARG A 317 -3.82 -10.93 15.80
C ARG A 317 -4.07 -12.29 16.46
N VAL A 318 -5.22 -12.50 17.09
CA VAL A 318 -5.62 -13.79 17.68
C VAL A 318 -5.80 -14.86 16.59
N GLU A 319 -6.47 -14.54 15.48
CA GLU A 319 -6.65 -15.45 14.35
C GLU A 319 -5.29 -15.86 13.74
N THR A 320 -4.39 -14.90 13.55
CA THR A 320 -3.03 -15.15 13.04
C THR A 320 -2.21 -16.02 13.99
N ALA A 321 -2.28 -15.74 15.30
CA ALA A 321 -1.58 -16.53 16.31
C ALA A 321 -2.13 -17.96 16.39
N SER A 322 -3.46 -18.12 16.39
CA SER A 322 -4.13 -19.43 16.38
C SER A 322 -3.77 -20.24 15.14
N ALA A 323 -3.78 -19.64 13.95
CA ALA A 323 -3.37 -20.32 12.71
C ALA A 323 -1.89 -20.72 12.73
N SER A 324 -1.02 -19.90 13.32
CA SER A 324 0.40 -20.20 13.46
C SER A 324 0.65 -21.34 14.46
N LEU A 325 -0.06 -21.34 15.59
CA LEU A 325 -0.04 -22.43 16.57
C LEU A 325 -0.54 -23.74 15.96
N HIS A 326 -1.66 -23.70 15.22
CA HIS A 326 -2.20 -24.87 14.54
C HIS A 326 -1.21 -25.45 13.53
N ARG A 327 -0.57 -24.60 12.72
CA ARG A 327 0.49 -25.00 11.77
C ARG A 327 1.72 -25.60 12.46
N ALA A 328 2.14 -25.02 13.59
CA ALA A 328 3.25 -25.58 14.37
C ALA A 328 2.89 -26.96 14.93
N ARG A 329 1.66 -27.11 15.43
CA ARG A 329 1.15 -28.38 15.96
C ARG A 329 1.04 -29.46 14.88
N THR A 330 0.59 -29.13 13.68
CA THR A 330 0.52 -30.10 12.57
C THR A 330 1.90 -30.48 12.04
N ARG A 331 2.86 -29.54 11.99
CA ARG A 331 4.26 -29.84 11.59
C ARG A 331 4.99 -30.76 12.56
N LEU A 332 4.68 -30.69 13.86
CA LEU A 332 5.24 -31.59 14.85
C LEU A 332 4.81 -33.05 14.62
N GLY A 333 3.68 -33.28 13.92
CA GLY A 333 3.20 -34.62 13.58
C GLY A 333 3.04 -35.52 14.81
N ASP A 334 3.02 -36.84 14.59
CA ASP A 334 3.22 -37.80 15.68
C ASP A 334 4.74 -38.05 15.83
N PRO A 335 5.38 -37.61 16.92
CA PRO A 335 6.80 -37.86 17.15
C PRO A 335 7.13 -39.35 17.14
N ARG A 336 6.19 -40.24 17.51
CA ARG A 336 6.41 -41.68 17.44
C ARG A 336 6.55 -42.17 16.00
N LEU A 337 5.74 -41.66 15.07
CA LEU A 337 5.86 -41.99 13.64
C LEU A 337 7.16 -41.45 13.05
N ALA A 338 7.55 -40.23 13.41
CA ALA A 338 8.82 -39.65 12.96
C ALA A 338 10.02 -40.47 13.48
N MET A 339 10.02 -40.81 14.77
CA MET A 339 11.04 -41.66 15.39
C MET A 339 11.06 -43.06 14.77
N ALA A 340 9.90 -43.70 14.57
CA ALA A 340 9.79 -45.01 13.93
C ALA A 340 10.38 -45.00 12.50
N ALA A 341 10.12 -43.96 11.71
CA ALA A 341 10.71 -43.81 10.38
C ALA A 341 12.24 -43.60 10.43
N HIS A 342 12.77 -42.94 11.46
CA HIS A 342 14.22 -42.85 11.68
C HIS A 342 14.82 -44.19 12.13
N GLN A 343 14.11 -44.94 12.96
CA GLN A 343 14.50 -46.25 13.47
C GLN A 343 14.55 -47.28 12.34
N GLN A 344 13.50 -47.35 11.51
CA GLN A 344 13.47 -48.19 10.31
C GLN A 344 14.64 -47.87 9.37
N ARG A 345 14.91 -46.59 9.12
CA ARG A 345 16.05 -46.17 8.28
C ARG A 345 17.40 -46.58 8.87
N LEU A 346 17.56 -46.60 10.19
CA LEU A 346 18.77 -47.09 10.85
C LEU A 346 18.91 -48.60 10.68
N ASP A 347 17.81 -49.35 10.84
CA ASP A 347 17.82 -50.80 10.73
C ASP A 347 18.08 -51.25 9.29
N ASP A 348 17.46 -50.60 8.29
CA ASP A 348 17.75 -50.83 6.86
C ASP A 348 19.23 -50.57 6.53
N ARG A 349 19.80 -49.47 7.07
CA ARG A 349 21.22 -49.14 6.88
C ARG A 349 22.13 -50.15 7.56
N ARG A 350 21.78 -50.63 8.75
CA ARG A 350 22.52 -51.69 9.46
C ARG A 350 22.49 -53.01 8.70
N ALA A 351 21.32 -53.44 8.24
CA ALA A 351 21.16 -54.67 7.45
C ALA A 351 21.96 -54.60 6.14
N ARG A 352 21.91 -53.45 5.45
CA ARG A 352 22.71 -53.21 4.23
C ARG A 352 24.20 -53.25 4.52
N LEU A 353 24.66 -52.61 5.61
CA LEU A 353 26.06 -52.62 6.01
C LEU A 353 26.55 -54.04 6.32
N ALA A 354 25.76 -54.83 7.07
CA ALA A 354 26.08 -56.21 7.38
C ALA A 354 26.23 -57.05 6.09
N THR A 355 25.24 -56.96 5.20
CA THR A 355 25.25 -57.69 3.92
C THR A 355 26.45 -57.33 3.04
N VAL A 356 26.77 -56.04 2.91
CA VAL A 356 27.91 -55.59 2.09
C VAL A 356 29.23 -56.01 2.72
N THR A 357 29.36 -55.93 4.04
CA THR A 357 30.56 -56.35 4.77
C THR A 357 30.80 -57.85 4.62
N GLU A 358 29.76 -58.66 4.79
CA GLU A 358 29.84 -60.11 4.63
C GLU A 358 30.24 -60.50 3.20
N ARG A 359 29.59 -59.93 2.18
CA ARG A 359 29.96 -60.16 0.77
C ARG A 359 31.40 -59.76 0.48
N ARG A 360 31.86 -58.63 1.01
CA ARG A 360 33.25 -58.17 0.84
C ARG A 360 34.24 -59.13 1.52
N LEU A 361 33.91 -59.63 2.71
CA LEU A 361 34.74 -60.58 3.44
C LEU A 361 34.83 -61.93 2.71
N VAL A 362 33.70 -62.46 2.22
CA VAL A 362 33.67 -63.70 1.43
C VAL A 362 34.50 -63.54 0.16
N ARG A 363 34.28 -62.49 -0.63
CA ARG A 363 35.05 -62.23 -1.85
C ARG A 363 36.55 -62.09 -1.58
N SER A 364 36.93 -61.39 -0.51
CA SER A 364 38.34 -61.25 -0.11
C SER A 364 38.95 -62.58 0.30
N ARG A 365 38.20 -63.45 1.01
CA ARG A 365 38.65 -64.81 1.37
C ARG A 365 38.82 -65.70 0.14
N GLU A 366 37.88 -65.66 -0.81
CA GLU A 366 37.94 -66.40 -2.07
C GLU A 366 39.12 -65.94 -2.94
N GLU A 367 39.32 -64.63 -3.05
CA GLU A 367 40.45 -64.06 -3.78
C GLU A 367 41.79 -64.48 -3.15
N ARG A 368 41.88 -64.43 -1.81
CA ARG A 368 43.06 -64.91 -1.09
C ARG A 368 43.30 -66.40 -1.32
N ALA A 369 42.26 -67.23 -1.27
CA ALA A 369 42.36 -68.67 -1.52
C ALA A 369 42.79 -68.96 -2.98
N ARG A 370 42.23 -68.22 -3.95
CA ARG A 370 42.62 -68.32 -5.36
C ARG A 370 44.07 -67.94 -5.59
N LEU A 371 44.54 -66.86 -4.97
CA LEU A 371 45.94 -66.42 -5.06
C LEU A 371 46.88 -67.42 -4.38
N ALA A 372 46.50 -67.97 -3.22
CA ALA A 372 47.26 -69.01 -2.53
C ALA A 372 47.39 -70.29 -3.38
N SER A 373 46.29 -70.78 -3.96
CA SER A 373 46.32 -71.96 -4.84
C SER A 373 47.13 -71.71 -6.12
N ARG A 374 47.09 -70.49 -6.68
CA ARG A 374 47.96 -70.12 -7.81
C ARG A 374 49.44 -70.15 -7.44
N LEU A 375 49.78 -69.73 -6.22
CA LEU A 375 51.14 -69.76 -5.70
C LEU A 375 51.61 -71.21 -5.49
N GLU A 376 50.80 -72.05 -4.84
CA GLU A 376 51.10 -73.48 -4.62
C GLU A 376 51.32 -74.24 -5.95
N ARG A 377 50.50 -73.98 -6.97
CA ARG A 377 50.68 -74.60 -8.30
C ARG A 377 51.93 -74.13 -9.04
N ARG A 378 52.49 -72.99 -8.64
CA ARG A 378 53.74 -72.43 -9.18
C ARG A 378 54.92 -72.74 -8.27
N ASP A 379 54.73 -73.47 -7.19
CA ASP A 379 55.80 -73.91 -6.30
C ASP A 379 56.78 -74.78 -7.11
N PRO A 380 58.05 -74.37 -7.23
CA PRO A 380 59.05 -75.10 -7.99
C PRO A 380 59.18 -76.57 -7.57
N LEU A 381 58.99 -76.89 -6.29
CA LEU A 381 59.09 -78.27 -5.78
C LEU A 381 57.89 -79.12 -6.22
N VAL A 382 56.67 -78.56 -6.20
CA VAL A 382 55.45 -79.27 -6.65
C VAL A 382 55.49 -79.51 -8.16
N VAL A 383 55.87 -78.48 -8.94
CA VAL A 383 56.04 -78.61 -10.40
C VAL A 383 57.13 -79.63 -10.74
N LEU A 384 58.28 -79.56 -10.07
CA LEU A 384 59.38 -80.51 -10.29
C LEU A 384 58.99 -81.95 -9.91
N ALA A 385 58.23 -82.15 -8.83
CA ALA A 385 57.74 -83.47 -8.44
C ALA A 385 56.74 -84.06 -9.47
N ALA A 386 55.85 -83.22 -10.00
CA ALA A 386 54.92 -83.63 -11.05
C ALA A 386 55.65 -84.01 -12.36
N GLU A 387 56.62 -83.19 -12.79
CA GLU A 387 57.41 -83.49 -13.99
C GLU A 387 58.32 -84.72 -13.81
N ARG A 388 58.93 -84.92 -12.62
CA ARG A 388 59.66 -86.16 -12.30
C ARG A 388 58.77 -87.40 -12.40
N THR A 389 57.55 -87.31 -11.88
CA THR A 389 56.57 -88.40 -11.97
C THR A 389 56.19 -88.68 -13.42
N ARG A 390 55.99 -87.63 -14.23
CA ARG A 390 55.70 -87.74 -15.66
C ARG A 390 56.85 -88.40 -16.42
N LEU A 391 58.08 -88.02 -16.10
CA LEU A 391 59.30 -88.57 -16.69
C LEU A 391 59.47 -90.06 -16.32
N ALA A 392 59.23 -90.42 -15.06
CA ALA A 392 59.25 -91.82 -14.61
C ALA A 392 58.23 -92.69 -15.36
N ARG A 393 56.96 -92.24 -15.45
CA ARG A 393 55.93 -92.95 -16.23
C ARG A 393 56.28 -93.04 -17.73
N GLY A 394 56.88 -91.99 -18.28
CA GLY A 394 57.36 -91.97 -19.65
C GLY A 394 58.46 -93.00 -19.89
N ALA A 395 59.42 -93.10 -18.97
CA ALA A 395 60.51 -94.07 -19.03
C ALA A 395 60.01 -95.52 -18.92
N GLU A 396 59.08 -95.79 -18.00
CA GLU A 396 58.45 -97.12 -17.87
C GLU A 396 57.70 -97.51 -19.14
N ARG A 397 56.90 -96.60 -19.71
CA ARG A 397 56.18 -96.84 -20.97
C ARG A 397 57.12 -97.10 -22.15
N LEU A 398 58.22 -96.35 -22.24
CA LEU A 398 59.23 -96.54 -23.27
C LEU A 398 59.89 -97.91 -23.15
N ARG A 399 60.25 -98.30 -21.92
CA ARG A 399 60.87 -99.60 -21.64
C ARG A 399 59.93 -100.76 -21.97
N ALA A 400 58.68 -100.69 -21.53
CA ALA A 400 57.67 -101.69 -21.87
C ALA A 400 57.44 -101.79 -23.39
N ALA A 401 57.37 -100.66 -24.10
CA ALA A 401 57.23 -100.65 -25.56
C ALA A 401 58.46 -101.26 -26.25
N PHE A 402 59.66 -100.98 -25.76
CA PHE A 402 60.90 -101.57 -26.24
C PHE A 402 60.92 -103.09 -26.05
N ASP A 403 60.60 -103.58 -24.85
CA ASP A 403 60.62 -105.02 -24.54
C ASP A 403 59.65 -105.81 -25.43
N VAL A 404 58.44 -105.28 -25.65
CA VAL A 404 57.45 -105.87 -26.56
C VAL A 404 57.95 -105.88 -28.01
N ALA A 405 58.50 -104.77 -28.49
CA ALA A 405 59.02 -104.68 -29.86
C ALA A 405 60.22 -105.62 -30.08
N PHE A 406 61.12 -105.70 -29.11
CA PHE A 406 62.30 -106.56 -29.13
C PHE A 406 61.92 -108.04 -29.15
N ALA A 407 61.02 -108.47 -28.25
CA ALA A 407 60.54 -109.85 -28.19
C ALA A 407 59.89 -110.30 -29.51
N ARG A 408 59.08 -109.42 -30.14
CA ARG A 408 58.50 -109.69 -31.47
C ARG A 408 59.57 -109.89 -32.55
N ARG A 409 60.64 -109.09 -32.53
CA ARG A 409 61.73 -109.20 -33.50
C ARG A 409 62.53 -110.50 -33.32
N VAL A 410 62.80 -110.89 -32.08
CA VAL A 410 63.47 -112.16 -31.74
C VAL A 410 62.64 -113.36 -32.18
N SER A 411 61.34 -113.38 -31.89
CA SER A 411 60.45 -114.47 -32.29
C SER A 411 60.34 -114.60 -33.82
N SER A 412 60.31 -113.47 -34.54
CA SER A 412 60.34 -113.46 -36.01
C SER A 412 61.63 -114.08 -36.55
N LEU A 413 62.79 -113.74 -35.96
CA LEU A 413 64.08 -114.32 -36.33
C LEU A 413 64.11 -115.84 -36.10
N GLN A 414 63.64 -116.31 -34.94
CA GLN A 414 63.56 -117.74 -34.62
C GLN A 414 62.68 -118.51 -35.61
N THR A 415 61.55 -117.91 -36.02
CA THR A 415 60.64 -118.53 -37.01
C THR A 415 61.30 -118.67 -38.37
N VAL A 416 62.04 -117.63 -38.82
CA VAL A 416 62.77 -117.67 -40.10
C VAL A 416 63.90 -118.71 -40.04
N ALA A 417 64.63 -118.79 -38.92
CA ALA A 417 65.68 -119.79 -38.73
C ALA A 417 65.13 -121.23 -38.76
N GLY A 418 64.02 -121.50 -38.08
CA GLY A 418 63.38 -122.83 -38.08
C GLY A 418 62.88 -123.27 -39.46
N ARG A 419 62.41 -122.34 -40.29
CA ARG A 419 62.04 -122.63 -41.69
C ARG A 419 63.24 -123.01 -42.55
N LEU A 420 64.39 -122.35 -42.31
CA LEU A 420 65.63 -122.64 -43.03
C LEU A 420 66.14 -124.06 -42.71
N ASP A 421 66.07 -124.46 -41.44
CA ASP A 421 66.54 -125.76 -40.96
C ASP A 421 65.72 -126.95 -41.49
N GLY A 422 64.42 -126.77 -41.75
CA GLY A 422 63.53 -127.83 -42.23
C GLY A 422 63.76 -128.27 -43.67
N LEU A 423 64.48 -127.47 -44.48
CA LEU A 423 64.63 -127.69 -45.92
C LEU A 423 65.97 -128.37 -46.33
N SER A 424 66.78 -128.84 -45.37
CA SER A 424 68.11 -129.41 -45.66
C SER A 424 68.12 -130.94 -45.87
N PRO A 425 68.52 -131.46 -47.06
CA PRO A 425 68.57 -132.89 -47.38
C PRO A 425 69.54 -133.73 -46.52
N LEU A 426 70.49 -133.08 -45.84
CA LEU A 426 71.53 -133.74 -45.03
C LEU A 426 70.96 -134.43 -43.78
N LYS A 427 69.84 -133.94 -43.24
CA LYS A 427 69.21 -134.54 -42.04
C LYS A 427 68.42 -135.83 -42.34
N VAL A 428 67.98 -136.03 -43.58
CA VAL A 428 67.29 -137.26 -44.01
C VAL A 428 68.27 -138.44 -44.07
N LEU A 429 69.52 -138.19 -44.50
CA LEU A 429 70.59 -139.19 -44.55
C LEU A 429 71.17 -139.54 -43.16
N ALA A 430 71.06 -138.64 -42.18
CA ALA A 430 71.52 -138.86 -40.79
C ALA A 430 70.59 -139.78 -39.97
N ARG A 431 69.37 -140.06 -40.45
CA ARG A 431 68.40 -140.95 -39.77
C ARG A 431 68.57 -142.43 -40.11
N GLY A 432 69.71 -142.82 -40.66
CA GLY A 432 70.03 -144.22 -40.97
C GLY A 432 69.44 -144.75 -42.28
N TYR A 433 68.79 -143.90 -43.07
CA TYR A 433 68.27 -144.28 -44.39
C TYR A 433 69.39 -144.23 -45.44
N ALA A 434 69.50 -145.30 -46.21
CA ALA A 434 70.40 -145.36 -47.36
C ALA A 434 69.62 -145.12 -48.65
N ILE A 435 70.18 -144.32 -49.56
CA ILE A 435 69.59 -144.11 -50.89
C ILE A 435 70.25 -145.09 -51.85
N ALA A 436 69.46 -146.05 -52.35
CA ALA A 436 69.87 -146.91 -53.45
C ALA A 436 69.79 -146.13 -54.77
N GLN A 437 70.85 -146.18 -55.57
CA GLN A 437 70.94 -145.51 -56.87
C GLN A 437 71.35 -146.52 -57.96
N THR A 438 70.84 -146.33 -59.17
CA THR A 438 71.28 -147.07 -60.35
C THR A 438 72.68 -146.63 -60.79
N SER A 439 73.30 -147.38 -61.70
CA SER A 439 74.61 -147.04 -62.30
C SER A 439 74.68 -145.65 -62.96
N LYS A 440 73.51 -145.04 -63.26
CA LYS A 440 73.38 -143.68 -63.81
C LYS A 440 73.07 -142.61 -62.74
N GLY A 441 73.15 -142.94 -61.45
CA GLY A 441 72.98 -141.99 -60.33
C GLY A 441 71.52 -141.67 -59.96
N ARG A 442 70.53 -142.39 -60.51
CA ARG A 442 69.10 -142.16 -60.23
C ARG A 442 68.64 -143.03 -59.06
N ALA A 443 67.88 -142.48 -58.12
CA ALA A 443 67.40 -143.23 -56.96
C ALA A 443 66.42 -144.34 -57.37
N VAL A 444 66.70 -145.57 -56.93
CA VAL A 444 65.84 -146.76 -57.11
C VAL A 444 64.66 -146.65 -56.16
N ARG A 445 63.44 -146.65 -56.69
CA ARG A 445 62.22 -146.51 -55.88
C ARG A 445 61.27 -147.69 -56.04
N LEU A 446 61.26 -148.32 -57.21
CA LEU A 446 60.36 -149.42 -57.53
C LEU A 446 61.17 -150.68 -57.85
N ALA A 447 60.62 -151.86 -57.55
CA ALA A 447 61.29 -153.13 -57.79
C ALA A 447 61.57 -153.42 -59.29
N THR A 448 60.86 -152.75 -60.20
CA THR A 448 61.08 -152.83 -61.66
C THR A 448 62.29 -152.05 -62.15
N ASP A 449 62.87 -151.19 -61.31
CA ASP A 449 63.98 -150.31 -61.69
C ASP A 449 65.33 -151.04 -61.81
N VAL A 450 65.39 -152.33 -61.42
CA VAL A 450 66.63 -153.12 -61.39
C VAL A 450 66.35 -154.59 -61.74
N LYS A 451 67.25 -155.24 -62.50
CA LYS A 451 67.13 -156.67 -62.86
C LYS A 451 68.15 -157.55 -62.12
N ALA A 452 67.87 -158.86 -62.00
CA ALA A 452 68.82 -159.81 -61.41
C ALA A 452 70.09 -159.92 -62.26
N GLY A 453 71.26 -159.81 -61.61
CA GLY A 453 72.59 -159.72 -62.22
C GLY A 453 73.14 -158.30 -62.42
N GLU A 454 72.38 -157.25 -62.07
CA GLU A 454 72.77 -155.85 -62.29
C GLU A 454 73.42 -155.20 -61.05
N ARG A 455 74.39 -154.28 -61.24
CA ARG A 455 75.05 -153.53 -60.16
C ARG A 455 74.30 -152.27 -59.76
N ILE A 456 74.05 -152.11 -58.46
CA ILE A 456 73.50 -150.89 -57.86
C ILE A 456 74.45 -150.26 -56.84
N LEU A 457 74.25 -148.98 -56.56
CA LEU A 457 75.09 -148.20 -55.64
C LEU A 457 74.26 -147.69 -54.48
N ILE A 458 74.57 -148.15 -53.27
CA ILE A 458 73.89 -147.72 -52.04
C ILE A 458 74.73 -146.64 -51.38
N ARG A 459 74.14 -145.46 -51.18
CA ARG A 459 74.79 -144.34 -50.48
C ARG A 459 74.23 -144.18 -49.08
N THR A 460 75.09 -144.33 -48.09
CA THR A 460 74.81 -144.06 -46.66
C THR A 460 75.43 -142.72 -46.25
N GLN A 461 75.26 -142.34 -44.98
CA GLN A 461 75.86 -141.11 -44.42
C GLN A 461 77.39 -141.06 -44.60
N ALA A 462 78.07 -142.21 -44.52
CA ALA A 462 79.53 -142.28 -44.48
C ALA A 462 80.17 -143.15 -45.58
N ALA A 463 79.39 -143.88 -46.39
CA ALA A 463 79.94 -144.81 -47.37
C ALA A 463 79.11 -144.93 -48.66
N ARG A 464 79.78 -145.38 -49.72
CA ARG A 464 79.18 -145.82 -50.98
C ARG A 464 79.50 -147.29 -51.19
N LEU A 465 78.47 -148.11 -51.27
CA LEU A 465 78.58 -149.55 -51.42
C LEU A 465 78.11 -149.93 -52.82
N VAL A 466 78.93 -150.66 -53.57
CA VAL A 466 78.55 -151.25 -54.85
C VAL A 466 78.09 -152.67 -54.58
N VAL A 467 76.87 -152.99 -55.00
CA VAL A 467 76.20 -154.24 -54.64
C VAL A 467 75.58 -154.86 -55.89
N ASP A 468 75.74 -156.19 -56.02
CA ASP A 468 75.14 -156.98 -57.09
C ASP A 468 73.75 -157.49 -56.67
N VAL A 469 72.77 -157.40 -57.56
CA VAL A 469 71.41 -157.88 -57.30
C VAL A 469 71.30 -159.36 -57.63
N VAL A 470 71.21 -160.21 -56.61
CA VAL A 470 71.19 -161.68 -56.76
C VAL A 470 69.82 -162.21 -57.16
N ALA A 471 68.73 -161.67 -56.58
CA ALA A 471 67.36 -161.99 -56.95
C ALA A 471 66.44 -160.82 -56.59
N VAL A 472 65.37 -160.60 -57.36
CA VAL A 472 64.36 -159.57 -57.08
C VAL A 472 63.04 -160.27 -56.80
N SER A 473 62.59 -160.24 -55.55
CA SER A 473 61.25 -160.70 -55.16
C SER A 473 60.42 -159.49 -54.73
N ALA A 474 59.27 -159.29 -55.39
CA ALA A 474 58.34 -158.24 -55.03
C ALA A 474 57.44 -158.72 -53.88
N THR A 475 57.62 -158.13 -52.70
CA THR A 475 56.70 -158.30 -51.56
C THR A 475 55.81 -157.06 -51.45
N LYS A 476 54.47 -157.26 -51.47
CA LYS A 476 53.49 -156.23 -51.07
C LYS A 476 53.52 -156.09 -49.54
N PRO A 477 53.75 -154.90 -48.96
CA PRO A 477 53.69 -154.73 -47.51
C PRO A 477 52.25 -154.46 -47.05
N GLY A 478 51.81 -155.25 -46.07
CA GLY A 478 50.56 -155.09 -45.33
C GLY A 478 50.70 -154.28 -44.03
N SER A 479 49.54 -154.03 -43.44
CA SER A 479 49.19 -153.27 -42.24
C SER A 479 49.92 -153.60 -40.93
N GLY A 480 50.09 -152.59 -40.07
CA GLY A 480 50.36 -152.73 -38.64
C GLY A 480 49.31 -151.99 -37.81
N ASP A 481 48.58 -152.77 -37.00
CA ASP A 481 47.61 -152.37 -35.98
C ASP A 481 48.27 -152.32 -34.58
N ARG A 482 47.71 -151.44 -33.73
CA ARG A 482 47.78 -151.31 -32.24
C ARG A 482 47.44 -149.85 -31.91
N GLY A 483 46.44 -149.46 -31.13
CA GLY A 483 45.46 -150.18 -30.32
C GLY A 483 44.87 -149.21 -29.28
N ALA A 484 43.53 -149.17 -29.21
CA ALA A 484 42.62 -148.97 -28.08
C ALA A 484 42.82 -147.88 -26.97
N GLY A 485 41.68 -147.22 -26.67
CA GLY A 485 41.33 -146.57 -25.39
C GLY A 485 41.07 -145.07 -25.55
N GLY A 486 39.90 -144.48 -25.30
CA GLY A 486 38.70 -144.90 -24.57
C GLY A 486 38.18 -143.69 -23.78
N SER A 487 36.98 -143.22 -24.16
CA SER A 487 35.94 -142.55 -23.34
C SER A 487 36.27 -141.41 -22.36
N GLY A 488 35.48 -140.33 -22.47
CA GLY A 488 34.51 -140.01 -21.42
C GLY A 488 34.61 -138.65 -20.71
N ALA A 489 33.45 -137.97 -20.69
CA ALA A 489 32.91 -137.08 -19.66
C ALA A 489 33.63 -135.75 -19.40
N SER A 490 32.99 -134.70 -18.87
CA SER A 490 31.61 -134.18 -18.82
C SER A 490 31.78 -132.72 -18.32
N GLU A 491 30.75 -131.90 -18.47
CA GLU A 491 30.29 -130.83 -17.54
C GLU A 491 31.35 -129.90 -16.89
N THR A 492 31.24 -128.57 -16.97
CA THR A 492 30.07 -127.73 -16.64
C THR A 492 30.30 -126.31 -17.16
#